data_AF-A0A1R4IT32-F1
#
_entry.id   AF-A0A1R4IT32-F1
#
_cell.length_a   1.000
_cell.length_b   1.000
_cell.length_c   1.000
_cell.angle_alpha   90.00
_cell.angle_beta   90.00
_cell.angle_gamma   90.00
#
_symmetry.space_group_name_H-M   'P 1'
#
loop_
_entity.id
_entity.type
_entity.pdbx_description
1 polymer ?
#
loop_
_entity_poly.entity_id
_entity_poly.type
_entity_poly.pdbx_seq_one_letter_code
_entity_poly.pdbx_strand_id
1 'polypeptide(L)'
;MNEIKSLADQLREKLRTGEMDKSPPPAKEKKITDPPAAGVPKKPPKVSDRHQKADAFFAAIEAFRPELSEKSMIRVDARTLHLLKRMKLAKGVDMNRFIVYALHQYLGQHPWLAEHIQETLKNSAP
;
A
#
# COMPACT_ATOMS: atom_id res chain seq x y z
N MET A 1 -14.48 -23.59 21.34
CA MET A 1 -14.64 -22.97 20.01
C MET A 1 -13.81 -21.69 20.03
N ASN A 2 -12.84 -21.51 19.13
CA ASN A 2 -12.01 -20.29 19.11
C ASN A 2 -12.61 -19.29 18.13
N GLU A 3 -13.33 -18.30 18.65
CA GLU A 3 -13.90 -17.22 17.85
C GLU A 3 -12.81 -16.22 17.47
N ILE A 4 -12.50 -16.15 16.18
CA ILE A 4 -11.62 -15.11 15.62
C ILE A 4 -12.43 -13.81 15.55
N LYS A 5 -12.53 -13.08 16.66
CA LYS A 5 -13.16 -11.75 16.72
C LYS A 5 -12.54 -10.82 15.68
N SER A 6 -13.37 -10.22 14.82
CA SER A 6 -12.89 -9.32 13.77
C SER A 6 -12.25 -8.07 14.34
N LEU A 7 -11.30 -7.46 13.60
CA LEU A 7 -10.68 -6.19 13.97
C LEU A 7 -11.74 -5.08 14.19
N ALA A 8 -12.83 -5.12 13.43
CA ALA A 8 -13.96 -4.20 13.56
C ALA A 8 -14.73 -4.41 14.87
N ASP A 9 -14.86 -5.64 15.35
CA ASP A 9 -15.53 -5.95 16.61
C ASP A 9 -14.68 -5.50 17.80
N GLN A 10 -13.35 -5.69 17.73
CA GLN A 10 -12.42 -5.17 18.74
C GLN A 10 -12.46 -3.64 18.83
N LEU A 11 -12.61 -2.94 17.71
CA LEU A 11 -12.76 -1.48 17.69
C LEU A 11 -14.09 -1.03 18.32
N ARG A 12 -15.19 -1.72 18.02
CA ARG A 12 -16.50 -1.45 18.65
C ARG A 12 -16.50 -1.77 20.15
N GLU A 13 -15.85 -2.86 20.56
CA GLU A 13 -15.75 -3.27 21.96
C GLU A 13 -14.97 -2.23 22.77
N LYS A 14 -13.82 -1.74 22.26
CA LYS A 14 -13.02 -0.66 22.89
C LYS A 14 -13.75 0.68 22.97
N LEU A 15 -14.53 1.04 21.96
CA LEU A 15 -15.37 2.24 22.00
C LEU A 15 -16.53 2.10 22.99
N ARG A 16 -17.04 0.88 23.21
CA ARG A 16 -18.14 0.59 24.14
C ARG A 16 -17.68 0.49 25.60
N THR A 17 -16.47 0.00 25.88
CA THR A 17 -15.94 -0.07 27.26
C THR A 17 -15.46 1.27 27.80
N GLY A 18 -15.25 2.28 26.94
CA GLY A 18 -14.97 3.65 27.38
C GLY A 18 -13.66 3.81 28.16
N GLU A 19 -12.70 2.90 27.99
CA GLU A 19 -11.35 2.98 28.57
C GLU A 19 -10.49 4.03 27.82
N MET A 20 -10.97 5.27 27.83
CA MET A 20 -10.19 6.45 27.51
C MET A 20 -10.17 7.35 28.75
N ASP A 21 -9.09 7.17 29.52
CA ASP A 21 -8.56 8.12 30.49
C ASP A 21 -9.46 8.53 31.69
N LYS A 22 -9.54 7.67 32.71
CA LYS A 22 -9.93 8.06 34.08
C LYS A 22 -9.14 7.34 35.17
N SER A 23 -8.10 7.98 35.69
CA SER A 23 -7.53 7.75 37.03
C SER A 23 -6.79 8.99 37.49
N PRO A 24 -7.40 9.83 38.34
CA PRO A 24 -6.86 10.06 39.70
C PRO A 24 -7.94 10.46 40.75
N PRO A 25 -7.58 10.81 42.01
CA PRO A 25 -6.70 10.13 42.98
C PRO A 25 -7.40 9.97 44.37
N PRO A 26 -6.72 9.50 45.44
CA PRO A 26 -5.95 10.40 46.35
C PRO A 26 -4.63 9.72 46.87
N ALA A 27 -3.72 10.30 47.68
CA ALA A 27 -3.65 11.58 48.39
C ALA A 27 -2.17 12.08 48.61
N LYS A 28 -2.04 13.25 49.26
CA LYS A 28 -1.00 13.79 50.20
C LYS A 28 0.30 12.97 50.45
N GLU A 29 1.51 13.54 50.59
CA GLU A 29 1.93 14.92 50.95
C GLU A 29 3.45 15.22 50.68
N LYS A 30 3.83 16.52 50.62
CA LYS A 30 5.19 17.14 50.83
C LYS A 30 6.33 17.04 49.75
N LYS A 31 6.50 18.14 48.97
CA LYS A 31 7.63 19.14 48.98
C LYS A 31 9.02 18.68 49.52
N ILE A 32 10.23 19.01 49.00
CA ILE A 32 10.80 20.07 48.10
C ILE A 32 12.10 19.53 47.38
N THR A 33 12.70 20.32 46.46
CA THR A 33 14.11 20.40 45.96
C THR A 33 14.54 19.67 44.66
N ASP A 34 14.42 20.40 43.54
CA ASP A 34 15.51 20.79 42.59
C ASP A 34 16.30 19.74 41.73
N PRO A 35 16.95 20.15 40.60
CA PRO A 35 16.90 19.44 39.29
C PRO A 35 18.13 18.52 39.03
N PRO A 36 18.39 17.92 37.83
CA PRO A 36 17.82 18.11 36.48
C PRO A 36 17.52 16.81 35.66
N ALA A 37 17.03 16.96 34.41
CA ALA A 37 17.53 16.22 33.21
C ALA A 37 16.66 16.49 31.96
N ALA A 38 17.28 16.43 30.78
CA ALA A 38 16.60 16.58 29.48
C ALA A 38 15.72 15.36 29.14
N GLY A 39 14.46 15.60 28.75
CA GLY A 39 13.46 14.57 28.47
C GLY A 39 12.99 14.52 27.00
N VAL A 40 13.87 14.03 26.11
CA VAL A 40 13.60 13.43 24.79
C VAL A 40 12.46 14.02 23.94
N PRO A 41 12.73 14.69 22.80
CA PRO A 41 11.68 14.99 21.83
C PRO A 41 11.07 13.69 21.33
N LYS A 42 9.73 13.53 21.48
CA LYS A 42 8.97 12.40 20.94
C LYS A 42 9.17 12.34 19.43
N LYS A 43 10.12 11.51 18.98
CA LYS A 43 10.34 11.26 17.55
C LYS A 43 9.00 10.79 16.96
N PRO A 44 8.50 11.42 15.88
CA PRO A 44 7.29 10.95 15.22
C PRO A 44 7.50 9.48 14.84
N PRO A 45 6.44 8.64 14.92
CA PRO A 45 6.57 7.23 14.59
C PRO A 45 7.17 7.11 13.19
N LYS A 46 8.29 6.40 13.05
CA LYS A 46 8.86 6.07 11.74
C LYS A 46 7.79 5.27 10.98
N VAL A 47 7.04 5.96 10.13
CA VAL A 47 6.21 5.35 9.09
C VAL A 47 7.11 4.33 8.40
N SER A 48 6.79 3.04 8.54
CA SER A 48 7.75 2.01 8.16
C SER A 48 8.09 2.15 6.68
N ASP A 49 9.34 1.89 6.32
CA ASP A 49 9.86 1.98 4.94
C ASP A 49 8.93 1.29 3.92
N ARG A 50 8.27 0.20 4.35
CA ARG A 50 7.25 -0.52 3.58
C ARG A 50 6.00 0.30 3.25
N HIS A 51 5.51 1.16 4.14
CA HIS A 51 4.37 2.04 3.86
C HIS A 51 4.76 3.13 2.85
N GLN A 52 5.89 3.80 3.05
CA GLN A 52 6.38 4.82 2.12
C GLN A 52 6.58 4.26 0.71
N LYS A 53 7.17 3.06 0.59
CA LYS A 53 7.30 2.34 -0.68
C LYS A 53 5.96 1.95 -1.30
N ALA A 54 4.99 1.52 -0.50
CA ALA A 54 3.65 1.18 -0.99
C ALA A 54 2.91 2.42 -1.50
N ASP A 55 2.95 3.53 -0.77
CA ASP A 55 2.25 4.76 -1.17
C ASP A 55 2.90 5.40 -2.40
N ALA A 56 4.23 5.40 -2.52
CA ALA A 56 4.93 5.79 -3.75
C ALA A 56 4.57 4.91 -4.96
N PHE A 57 4.45 3.60 -4.76
CA PHE A 57 4.03 2.65 -5.80
C PHE A 57 2.61 2.90 -6.29
N PHE A 58 1.65 3.10 -5.38
CA PHE A 58 0.27 3.42 -5.75
C PHE A 58 0.16 4.80 -6.41
N ALA A 59 0.87 5.81 -5.91
CA ALA A 59 0.93 7.14 -6.53
C ALA A 59 1.47 7.10 -7.97
N ALA A 60 2.48 6.27 -8.27
CA ALA A 60 3.01 6.11 -9.62
C ALA A 60 1.96 5.51 -10.59
N ILE A 61 1.19 4.51 -10.14
CA ILE A 61 0.08 3.94 -10.91
C ILE A 61 -1.05 4.97 -11.09
N GLU A 62 -1.34 5.76 -10.06
CA GLU A 62 -2.35 6.83 -10.08
C GLU A 62 -1.95 8.06 -10.92
N ALA A 63 -0.66 8.27 -11.16
CA ALA A 63 -0.15 9.25 -12.12
C ALA A 63 -0.22 8.74 -13.57
N PHE A 64 0.05 7.45 -13.81
CA PHE A 64 0.07 6.86 -15.15
C PHE A 64 -1.32 6.82 -15.81
N ARG A 65 -1.57 7.65 -16.83
CA ARG A 65 -2.84 7.71 -17.57
C ARG A 65 -2.67 7.06 -18.96
N PRO A 66 -2.97 5.75 -19.11
CA PRO A 66 -2.89 5.10 -20.41
C PRO A 66 -4.06 5.50 -21.31
N GLU A 67 -3.81 5.56 -22.62
CA GLU A 67 -4.86 5.63 -23.63
C GLU A 67 -5.42 4.21 -23.85
N LEU A 68 -6.61 3.94 -23.30
CA LEU A 68 -7.26 2.62 -23.35
C LEU A 68 -8.15 2.45 -24.59
N SER A 69 -7.62 2.83 -25.76
CA SER A 69 -8.33 2.78 -27.05
C SER A 69 -8.48 1.35 -27.58
N GLU A 70 -7.41 0.56 -27.51
CA GLU A 70 -7.37 -0.83 -28.01
C GLU A 70 -7.87 -1.84 -26.98
N LYS A 71 -8.65 -2.83 -27.45
CA LYS A 71 -9.18 -3.92 -26.62
C LYS A 71 -8.32 -5.17 -26.77
N SER A 72 -7.64 -5.56 -25.69
CA SER A 72 -6.91 -6.83 -25.59
C SER A 72 -7.55 -7.77 -24.56
N MET A 73 -7.69 -9.05 -24.91
CA MET A 73 -8.22 -10.08 -24.01
C MET A 73 -7.07 -10.89 -23.40
N ILE A 74 -6.71 -10.55 -22.16
CA ILE A 74 -5.59 -11.18 -21.44
C ILE A 74 -6.13 -12.26 -20.49
N ARG A 75 -5.56 -13.48 -20.56
CA ARG A 75 -5.79 -14.54 -19.58
C ARG A 75 -4.70 -14.47 -18.50
N VAL A 76 -5.12 -14.50 -17.23
CA VAL A 76 -4.23 -14.52 -16.06
C VAL A 76 -4.64 -15.66 -15.13
N ASP A 77 -3.70 -16.15 -14.32
CA ASP A 77 -3.97 -17.19 -13.34
C ASP A 77 -4.88 -16.68 -12.19
N ALA A 78 -5.50 -17.62 -11.48
CA ALA A 78 -6.47 -17.31 -10.44
C ALA A 78 -5.86 -16.54 -9.25
N ARG A 79 -4.58 -16.76 -8.91
CA ARG A 79 -3.90 -16.08 -7.80
C ARG A 79 -3.63 -14.62 -8.16
N THR A 80 -3.12 -14.35 -9.35
CA THR A 80 -2.92 -12.99 -9.89
C THR A 80 -4.26 -12.26 -9.99
N LEU A 81 -5.30 -12.87 -10.56
CA LEU A 81 -6.63 -12.26 -10.65
C LEU A 81 -7.21 -11.92 -9.26
N HIS A 82 -7.01 -12.78 -8.27
CA HIS A 82 -7.48 -12.53 -6.91
C HIS A 82 -6.71 -11.38 -6.23
N LEU A 83 -5.41 -11.24 -6.49
CA LEU A 83 -4.61 -10.10 -6.01
C LEU A 83 -5.07 -8.78 -6.66
N LEU A 84 -5.26 -8.75 -7.98
CA LEU A 84 -5.75 -7.58 -8.73
C LEU A 84 -7.11 -7.10 -8.19
N LYS A 85 -8.04 -8.02 -7.94
CA LYS A 85 -9.34 -7.72 -7.32
C LYS A 85 -9.19 -7.09 -5.93
N ARG A 86 -8.31 -7.63 -5.08
CA ARG A 86 -8.02 -7.05 -3.75
C ARG A 86 -7.40 -5.66 -3.85
N MET A 87 -6.48 -5.43 -4.79
CA MET A 87 -5.87 -4.10 -5.00
C MET A 87 -6.92 -3.07 -5.43
N LYS A 88 -7.81 -3.43 -6.35
CA LYS A 88 -8.93 -2.56 -6.77
C LYS A 88 -9.86 -2.20 -5.61
N LEU A 89 -10.17 -3.16 -4.74
CA LEU A 89 -11.02 -2.92 -3.56
C LEU A 89 -10.32 -2.09 -2.47
N ALA A 90 -9.02 -2.32 -2.22
CA ALA A 90 -8.31 -1.70 -1.11
C ALA A 90 -7.74 -0.30 -1.39
N LYS A 91 -7.47 0.03 -2.67
CA LYS A 91 -6.84 1.29 -3.08
C LYS A 91 -7.55 1.98 -4.26
N GLY A 92 -8.67 1.46 -4.77
CA GLY A 92 -9.41 2.05 -5.90
C GLY A 92 -8.72 1.96 -7.26
N VAL A 93 -7.53 1.34 -7.34
CA VAL A 93 -6.75 1.20 -8.57
C VAL A 93 -7.45 0.28 -9.57
N ASP A 94 -7.69 0.76 -10.78
CA ASP A 94 -8.29 -0.09 -11.81
C ASP A 94 -7.33 -1.20 -12.29
N MET A 95 -7.91 -2.38 -12.57
CA MET A 95 -7.15 -3.57 -12.96
C MET A 95 -6.50 -3.41 -14.33
N ASN A 96 -7.20 -2.82 -15.31
CA ASN A 96 -6.64 -2.62 -16.65
C ASN A 96 -5.51 -1.60 -16.60
N ARG A 97 -5.71 -0.52 -15.85
CA ARG A 97 -4.68 0.50 -15.60
C ARG A 97 -3.40 -0.11 -15.00
N PHE A 98 -3.55 -0.98 -14.00
CA PHE A 98 -2.42 -1.70 -13.40
C PHE A 98 -1.70 -2.60 -14.41
N ILE A 99 -2.44 -3.39 -15.20
CA ILE A 99 -1.86 -4.32 -16.18
C ILE A 99 -1.06 -3.55 -17.24
N VAL A 100 -1.62 -2.47 -17.79
CA VAL A 100 -0.94 -1.64 -18.79
C VAL A 100 0.27 -0.92 -18.18
N TYR A 101 0.18 -0.42 -16.94
CA TYR A 101 1.33 0.15 -16.23
C TYR A 101 2.46 -0.87 -16.06
N ALA A 102 2.15 -2.06 -15.58
CA ALA A 102 3.13 -3.12 -15.37
C ALA A 102 3.82 -3.54 -16.68
N LEU A 103 3.04 -3.67 -17.76
CA LEU A 103 3.58 -3.97 -19.09
C LEU A 103 4.50 -2.84 -19.60
N HIS A 104 4.08 -1.58 -19.47
CA HIS A 104 4.88 -0.42 -19.89
C HIS A 104 6.18 -0.30 -19.09
N GLN A 105 6.16 -0.57 -17.78
CA GLN A 105 7.37 -0.59 -16.95
C GLN A 105 8.31 -1.74 -17.34
N TYR A 106 7.77 -2.91 -17.69
CA TYR A 106 8.57 -4.07 -18.10
C TYR A 106 9.20 -3.87 -19.49
N LEU A 107 8.43 -3.37 -20.47
CA LEU A 107 8.94 -3.04 -21.80
C LEU A 107 9.99 -1.91 -21.74
N GLY A 108 9.79 -0.90 -20.88
CA GLY A 108 10.76 0.17 -20.66
C GLY A 108 12.09 -0.29 -20.06
N GLN A 109 12.13 -1.44 -19.39
CA GLN A 109 13.38 -2.07 -18.90
C GLN A 109 14.12 -2.85 -20.00
N HIS A 110 13.47 -3.11 -21.14
CA HIS A 110 13.97 -3.95 -22.22
C HIS A 110 13.81 -3.28 -23.61
N PRO A 111 14.40 -2.09 -23.84
CA PRO A 111 14.25 -1.35 -25.10
C PRO A 111 14.70 -2.13 -26.34
N TRP A 112 15.71 -3.00 -26.19
CA TRP A 112 16.23 -3.91 -27.22
C TRP A 112 15.15 -4.82 -27.82
N LEU A 113 14.06 -5.10 -27.10
CA LEU A 113 13.00 -6.00 -27.57
C LEU A 113 12.29 -5.44 -28.81
N ALA A 114 12.11 -4.12 -28.88
CA ALA A 114 11.47 -3.48 -30.03
C ALA A 114 12.34 -3.58 -31.28
N GLU A 115 13.65 -3.35 -31.16
CA GLU A 115 14.63 -3.46 -32.23
C GLU A 115 14.71 -4.90 -32.75
N HIS A 116 14.82 -5.88 -31.84
CA HIS A 116 14.87 -7.29 -32.20
C HIS A 116 13.59 -7.80 -32.90
N ILE A 117 12.41 -7.32 -32.47
CA ILE A 117 11.13 -7.62 -33.16
C ILE A 117 11.13 -7.00 -34.57
N GLN A 118 11.64 -5.78 -34.75
CA GLN A 118 11.72 -5.17 -36.09
C GLN A 118 12.69 -5.90 -37.02
N GLU A 119 13.84 -6.35 -36.53
CA GLU A 119 14.81 -7.13 -37.32
C GLU A 119 14.22 -8.48 -37.75
N THR A 120 13.60 -9.22 -36.82
CA THR A 120 12.98 -10.51 -37.12
C THR A 120 11.80 -10.38 -38.10
N LEU A 121 10.99 -9.31 -38.00
CA LEU A 121 9.93 -9.02 -38.98
C LEU A 121 10.48 -8.67 -40.37
N LYS A 122 11.57 -7.89 -40.47
CA LYS A 122 12.24 -7.60 -41.76
C LYS A 122 12.80 -8.86 -42.41
N ASN A 123 13.37 -9.77 -41.61
CA ASN A 123 13.97 -11.02 -42.06
C ASN A 123 12.96 -12.16 -42.32
N SER A 124 11.66 -11.93 -42.05
CA SER A 124 10.58 -12.90 -42.30
C SER A 124 9.54 -12.42 -43.32
N ALA A 125 9.75 -11.25 -43.93
CA ALA A 125 9.05 -10.87 -45.16
C ALA A 125 9.65 -11.66 -46.35
N PRO A 126 8.82 -12.33 -47.18
CA PRO A 126 9.27 -13.07 -48.36
C PRO A 126 9.65 -12.16 -49.54
#